data_AF-A0A9P0AX92-F1
#
_entry.id   AF-A0A9P0AX92-F1
#
_cell.length_a   1.000
_cell.length_b   1.000
_cell.length_c   1.000
_cell.angle_alpha   90.00
_cell.angle_beta   90.00
_cell.angle_gamma   90.00
#
_symmetry.space_group_name_H-M   'P 1'
#
loop_
_entity.id
_entity.type
_entity.pdbx_description
1 polymer ?
#
loop_
_entity_poly.entity_id
_entity_poly.type
_entity_poly.pdbx_seq_one_letter_code
_entity_poly.pdbx_strand_id
1 'polypeptide(L)'
;MGSSSSKFKKYIQNGDEYAAMQMSKNVPELYRSVDPNISYGENHNHNTLVHYAAKHGMKHLLRTFLQDMNGNPNKKNALNENALHLACQLNQMSFSAYERRAACVQFLLYWRGAALNNGEREKVDLAAQDKEGNTALHWAAATGLRRCVELLIAHGSPLFIENNDKYTPCDLAMKASHHDIAEFLESRMVFADNPNTVNEDEMIIEQEEVYSGLRSQDLQEAKDQLLVDTSDMLKIPLFTAEALLRVNEWSRELLLEKWMKNAAECCEFAGVQAPSSILHHASSLDSSISNETNDEEFICEICYNSITDYDRSIKISCKHIFCKTCWKSYLNMKIQDGDAHHILCPAYDCHILVPVDLIEKLVSPVMARRYLQFDIKAFVESNKCIKWCPVAGCGRAVRLPEAEQHREPREKNIPLTSHAVDCGNAHFFCWECLGEAHAPCGCKEWHEWQVNIVN
;
A
#
# COMPACT_ATOMS: atom_id res chain seq x y z
N MET A 1 -4.97 -35.54 13.40
CA MET A 1 -4.97 -34.43 12.42
C MET A 1 -4.22 -33.26 13.03
N GLY A 2 -3.19 -32.72 12.38
CA GLY A 2 -2.37 -31.63 12.94
C GLY A 2 -3.13 -30.31 13.05
N SER A 3 -2.70 -29.44 13.97
CA SER A 3 -3.26 -28.09 14.14
C SER A 3 -3.10 -27.25 12.87
N SER A 4 -3.91 -26.19 12.70
CA SER A 4 -3.81 -25.26 11.56
C SER A 4 -2.40 -24.65 11.47
N SER A 5 -1.76 -24.37 12.61
CA SER A 5 -0.36 -23.92 12.68
C SER A 5 0.60 -24.98 12.12
N SER A 6 0.45 -26.26 12.48
CA SER A 6 1.29 -27.34 11.93
C SER A 6 1.15 -27.51 10.42
N LYS A 7 -0.06 -27.35 9.87
CA LYS A 7 -0.28 -27.42 8.42
C LYS A 7 0.36 -26.24 7.69
N PHE A 8 0.19 -25.02 8.20
CA PHE A 8 0.83 -23.82 7.66
C PHE A 8 2.35 -23.94 7.62
N LYS A 9 2.95 -24.37 8.74
CA LYS A 9 4.39 -24.65 8.85
C LYS A 9 4.87 -25.62 7.77
N LYS A 10 4.09 -26.68 7.50
CA LYS A 10 4.40 -27.68 6.47
C LYS A 10 4.35 -27.11 5.05
N TYR A 11 3.39 -26.23 4.73
CA TYR A 11 3.34 -25.60 3.41
C TYR A 11 4.56 -24.71 3.15
N ILE A 12 4.99 -23.95 4.16
CA ILE A 12 6.17 -23.10 4.06
C ILE A 12 7.44 -23.93 3.89
N GLN A 13 7.58 -25.02 4.66
CA GLN A 13 8.69 -25.97 4.53
C GLN A 13 8.76 -26.61 3.14
N ASN A 14 7.61 -26.80 2.48
CA ASN A 14 7.52 -27.44 1.18
C ASN A 14 7.67 -26.48 -0.01
N GLY A 15 7.69 -25.16 0.21
CA GLY A 15 7.74 -24.21 -0.90
C GLY A 15 6.38 -23.76 -1.44
N ASP A 16 5.26 -24.16 -0.83
CA ASP A 16 3.91 -23.85 -1.32
C ASP A 16 3.39 -22.53 -0.72
N GLU A 17 3.82 -21.41 -1.29
CA GLU A 17 3.42 -20.07 -0.86
C GLU A 17 1.90 -19.85 -0.98
N TYR A 18 1.28 -20.38 -2.05
CA TYR A 18 -0.14 -20.18 -2.30
C TYR A 18 -1.02 -20.87 -1.25
N ALA A 19 -0.76 -22.16 -0.97
CA ALA A 19 -1.49 -22.89 0.06
C ALA A 19 -1.28 -22.29 1.46
N ALA A 20 -0.05 -21.84 1.76
CA ALA A 20 0.25 -21.16 3.02
C ALA A 20 -0.55 -19.85 3.17
N MET A 21 -0.63 -19.02 2.12
CA MET A 21 -1.40 -17.77 2.16
C MET A 21 -2.91 -18.00 2.19
N GLN A 22 -3.44 -18.99 1.46
CA GLN A 22 -4.86 -19.33 1.56
C GLN A 22 -5.24 -19.72 3.00
N MET A 23 -4.36 -20.49 3.66
CA MET A 23 -4.56 -20.88 5.04
C MET A 23 -4.52 -19.68 6.00
N SER A 24 -3.62 -18.72 5.77
CA SER A 24 -3.54 -17.53 6.60
C SER A 24 -4.75 -16.61 6.42
N LYS A 25 -5.31 -16.50 5.20
CA LYS A 25 -6.56 -15.79 4.94
C LYS A 25 -7.76 -16.44 5.65
N ASN A 26 -7.82 -17.78 5.62
CA ASN A 26 -8.93 -18.53 6.21
C ASN A 26 -8.89 -18.58 7.74
N VAL A 27 -7.71 -18.40 8.35
CA VAL A 27 -7.52 -18.44 9.80
C VAL A 27 -6.69 -17.22 10.25
N PRO A 28 -7.31 -16.04 10.45
CA PRO A 28 -6.59 -14.81 10.82
C PRO A 28 -5.82 -14.91 12.15
N GLU A 29 -6.28 -15.78 13.07
CA GLU A 29 -5.61 -16.03 14.37
C GLU A 29 -4.29 -16.80 14.23
N LEU A 30 -4.03 -17.38 13.06
CA LEU A 30 -2.83 -18.16 12.79
C LEU A 30 -1.55 -17.35 13.03
N TYR A 31 -1.53 -16.09 12.61
CA TYR A 31 -0.38 -15.20 12.80
C TYR A 31 -0.11 -14.87 14.28
N ARG A 32 -1.12 -14.90 15.15
CA ARG A 32 -0.92 -14.75 16.60
C ARG A 32 -0.30 -16.00 17.25
N SER A 33 -0.48 -17.16 16.62
CA SER A 33 0.02 -18.45 17.12
C SER A 33 1.41 -18.82 16.58
N VAL A 34 1.95 -18.04 15.64
CA VAL A 34 3.15 -18.36 14.89
C VAL A 34 4.16 -17.24 15.05
N ASP A 35 5.25 -17.52 15.78
CA ASP A 35 6.38 -16.61 15.89
C ASP A 35 7.41 -16.91 14.77
N PRO A 36 7.71 -15.94 13.89
CA PRO A 36 8.66 -16.13 12.79
C PRO A 36 10.11 -16.33 13.25
N ASN A 37 10.44 -16.02 14.51
CA ASN A 37 11.77 -16.11 15.09
C ASN A 37 12.05 -17.44 15.80
N ILE A 38 11.04 -18.30 15.95
CA ILE A 38 11.21 -19.62 16.56
C ILE A 38 11.82 -20.59 15.56
N SER A 39 12.83 -21.31 16.03
CA SER A 39 13.52 -22.35 15.30
C SER A 39 12.70 -23.65 15.25
N TYR A 40 12.70 -24.34 14.11
CA TYR A 40 12.03 -25.64 13.92
C TYR A 40 12.77 -26.84 14.55
N GLY A 41 13.82 -26.59 15.33
CA GLY A 41 14.61 -27.60 16.04
C GLY A 41 15.67 -28.29 15.17
N GLU A 42 16.38 -29.24 15.77
CA GLU A 42 17.56 -29.90 15.20
C GLU A 42 17.25 -30.64 13.89
N ASN A 43 16.11 -31.34 13.81
CA ASN A 43 15.69 -32.08 12.60
C ASN A 43 15.49 -31.19 11.36
N HIS A 44 15.41 -29.87 11.53
CA HIS A 44 15.17 -28.90 10.47
C HIS A 44 16.31 -27.87 10.35
N ASN A 45 17.53 -28.25 10.77
CA ASN A 45 18.72 -27.40 10.78
C ASN A 45 18.51 -26.08 11.54
N HIS A 46 17.66 -26.09 12.56
CA HIS A 46 17.29 -24.88 13.30
C HIS A 46 16.76 -23.71 12.46
N ASN A 47 16.30 -23.95 11.23
CA ASN A 47 15.72 -22.90 10.39
C ASN A 47 14.52 -22.24 11.08
N THR A 48 14.30 -20.97 10.80
CA THR A 48 13.08 -20.23 11.21
C THR A 48 12.12 -20.09 10.03
N LEU A 49 10.96 -19.48 10.24
CA LEU A 49 10.03 -19.18 9.14
C LEU A 49 10.61 -18.23 8.10
N VAL A 50 11.36 -17.23 8.55
CA VAL A 50 12.06 -16.28 7.68
C VAL A 50 13.06 -17.01 6.78
N HIS A 51 13.78 -18.00 7.33
CA HIS A 51 14.71 -18.84 6.56
C HIS A 51 14.01 -19.61 5.43
N TYR A 52 12.91 -20.30 5.72
CA TYR A 52 12.17 -21.05 4.70
C TYR A 52 11.55 -20.13 3.64
N ALA A 53 10.98 -18.99 4.06
CA ALA A 53 10.43 -18.03 3.13
C ALA A 53 11.51 -17.48 2.18
N ALA A 54 12.69 -17.15 2.70
CA ALA A 54 13.83 -16.72 1.89
C ALA A 54 14.33 -17.84 0.96
N LYS A 55 14.52 -19.06 1.48
CA LYS A 55 15.00 -20.24 0.73
C LYS A 55 14.15 -20.55 -0.50
N HIS A 56 12.83 -20.45 -0.36
CA HIS A 56 11.88 -20.77 -1.42
C HIS A 56 11.47 -19.56 -2.27
N GLY A 57 12.00 -18.36 -1.98
CA GLY A 57 11.62 -17.14 -2.71
C GLY A 57 10.16 -16.72 -2.49
N MET A 58 9.62 -16.98 -1.29
CA MET A 58 8.25 -16.63 -0.91
C MET A 58 8.16 -15.15 -0.54
N LYS A 59 8.23 -14.28 -1.53
CA LYS A 59 8.37 -12.83 -1.33
C LYS A 59 7.22 -12.23 -0.50
N HIS A 60 5.99 -12.75 -0.62
CA HIS A 60 4.84 -12.21 0.09
C HIS A 60 4.86 -12.59 1.56
N LEU A 61 5.09 -13.87 1.85
CA LEU A 61 5.22 -14.35 3.23
C LEU A 61 6.43 -13.73 3.92
N LEU A 62 7.55 -13.59 3.20
CA LEU A 62 8.73 -12.93 3.73
C LEU A 62 8.45 -11.48 4.11
N ARG A 63 7.77 -10.72 3.24
CA ARG A 63 7.34 -9.35 3.54
C ARG A 63 6.46 -9.29 4.79
N THR A 64 5.43 -10.15 4.90
CA THR A 64 4.56 -10.21 6.09
C THR A 64 5.35 -10.57 7.34
N PHE A 65 6.29 -11.52 7.27
CA PHE A 65 7.09 -11.91 8.43
C PHE A 65 7.98 -10.77 8.92
N LEU A 66 8.58 -10.01 8.00
CA LEU A 66 9.47 -8.89 8.34
C LEU A 66 8.70 -7.65 8.82
N GLN A 67 7.59 -7.28 8.17
CA GLN A 67 6.85 -6.06 8.45
C GLN A 67 5.79 -6.22 9.54
N ASP A 68 5.03 -7.31 9.52
CA ASP A 68 3.83 -7.47 10.37
C ASP A 68 4.09 -8.37 11.60
N MET A 69 5.12 -9.23 11.56
CA MET A 69 5.38 -10.21 12.63
C MET A 69 6.77 -10.08 13.30
N ASN A 70 7.47 -8.96 13.10
CA ASN A 70 8.77 -8.68 13.72
C ASN A 70 9.81 -9.82 13.52
N GLY A 71 9.79 -10.47 12.36
CA GLY A 71 10.78 -11.47 11.98
C GLY A 71 12.17 -10.84 11.88
N ASN A 72 13.15 -11.45 12.53
CA ASN A 72 14.55 -11.04 12.49
C ASN A 72 15.31 -11.90 11.45
N PRO A 73 15.74 -11.30 10.32
CA PRO A 73 16.48 -11.99 9.27
C PRO A 73 17.93 -12.32 9.66
N ASN A 74 18.49 -11.69 10.70
CA ASN A 74 19.85 -11.94 11.20
C ASN A 74 19.96 -13.19 12.07
N LYS A 75 18.83 -13.78 12.48
CA LYS A 75 18.85 -15.07 13.19
C LYS A 75 19.60 -16.09 12.33
N LYS A 76 20.56 -16.78 12.94
CA LYS A 76 21.34 -17.82 12.27
C LYS A 76 20.75 -19.20 12.53
N ASN A 77 20.78 -20.05 11.51
CA ASN A 77 20.38 -21.44 11.61
C ASN A 77 21.55 -22.33 12.09
N ALA A 78 21.37 -23.66 12.06
CA ALA A 78 22.40 -24.61 12.48
C ALA A 78 23.66 -24.59 11.60
N LEU A 79 23.58 -24.05 10.38
CA LEU A 79 24.70 -23.87 9.45
C LEU A 79 25.32 -22.47 9.56
N ASN A 80 24.94 -21.68 10.58
CA ASN A 80 25.35 -20.30 10.75
C ASN A 80 24.87 -19.35 9.62
N GLU A 81 23.94 -19.81 8.79
CA GLU A 81 23.35 -19.04 7.70
C GLU A 81 22.25 -18.12 8.26
N ASN A 82 22.19 -16.89 7.76
CA ASN A 82 21.06 -16.00 7.97
C ASN A 82 20.06 -16.09 6.79
N ALA A 83 18.95 -15.36 6.84
CA ALA A 83 17.95 -15.39 5.78
C ALA A 83 18.49 -14.93 4.40
N LEU A 84 19.51 -14.07 4.39
CA LEU A 84 20.13 -13.54 3.16
C LEU A 84 20.92 -14.62 2.41
N HIS A 85 21.60 -15.53 3.12
CA HIS A 85 22.28 -16.68 2.51
C HIS A 85 21.28 -17.54 1.74
N LEU A 86 20.16 -17.91 2.39
CA LEU A 86 19.14 -18.77 1.79
C LEU A 86 18.41 -18.11 0.62
N ALA A 87 18.19 -16.78 0.68
CA ALA A 87 17.64 -16.03 -0.45
C ALA A 87 18.55 -16.13 -1.69
N CYS A 88 19.86 -16.25 -1.50
CA CYS A 88 20.85 -16.35 -2.58
C CYS A 88 21.15 -17.80 -3.01
N GLN A 89 20.59 -18.82 -2.35
CA GLN A 89 20.79 -20.23 -2.72
C GLN A 89 19.72 -20.73 -3.71
N LEU A 90 20.04 -20.82 -5.01
CA LEU A 90 19.08 -21.26 -6.02
C LEU A 90 19.13 -22.78 -6.28
N ASN A 91 18.00 -23.47 -6.03
CA ASN A 91 17.85 -24.90 -6.37
C ASN A 91 17.03 -25.16 -7.65
N GLN A 92 16.42 -24.15 -8.26
CA GLN A 92 15.47 -24.30 -9.38
C GLN A 92 15.71 -23.21 -10.45
N MET A 93 16.05 -23.64 -11.67
CA MET A 93 16.51 -22.79 -12.78
C MET A 93 15.36 -22.21 -13.63
N SER A 94 14.37 -21.57 -12.99
CA SER A 94 13.27 -20.87 -13.70
C SER A 94 13.48 -19.36 -13.62
N PHE A 95 13.23 -18.64 -14.73
CA PHE A 95 13.32 -17.18 -14.79
C PHE A 95 12.53 -16.49 -13.65
N SER A 96 11.31 -16.96 -13.37
CA SER A 96 10.49 -16.44 -12.26
C SER A 96 11.09 -16.66 -10.87
N ALA A 97 12.02 -17.61 -10.72
CA ALA A 97 12.71 -17.86 -9.46
C ALA A 97 13.84 -16.84 -9.21
N TYR A 98 14.47 -16.31 -10.27
CA TYR A 98 15.49 -15.26 -10.17
C TYR A 98 14.87 -13.95 -9.67
N GLU A 99 13.78 -13.49 -10.29
CA GLU A 99 13.09 -12.25 -9.91
C GLU A 99 12.52 -12.31 -8.48
N ARG A 100 11.88 -13.44 -8.11
CA ARG A 100 11.36 -13.62 -6.76
C ARG A 100 12.43 -13.51 -5.69
N ARG A 101 13.65 -13.99 -5.97
CA ARG A 101 14.77 -13.90 -5.03
C ARG A 101 15.35 -12.51 -4.94
N ALA A 102 15.46 -11.80 -6.06
CA ALA A 102 15.86 -10.39 -6.05
C ALA A 102 14.91 -9.58 -5.14
N ALA A 103 13.59 -9.78 -5.27
CA ALA A 103 12.60 -9.17 -4.39
C ALA A 103 12.78 -9.59 -2.91
N CYS A 104 13.06 -10.87 -2.64
CA CYS A 104 13.35 -11.32 -1.27
C CYS A 104 14.59 -10.66 -0.68
N VAL A 105 15.69 -10.59 -1.44
CA VAL A 105 16.93 -9.91 -1.04
C VAL A 105 16.65 -8.44 -0.76
N GLN A 106 15.89 -7.77 -1.63
CA GLN A 106 15.48 -6.38 -1.43
C GLN A 106 14.71 -6.20 -0.11
N PHE A 107 13.68 -7.01 0.17
CA PHE A 107 12.94 -6.92 1.43
C PHE A 107 13.82 -7.15 2.66
N LEU A 108 14.80 -8.05 2.58
CA LEU A 108 15.77 -8.28 3.64
C LEU A 108 16.64 -7.02 3.83
N LEU A 109 17.21 -6.45 2.77
CA LEU A 109 18.08 -5.27 2.85
C LEU A 109 17.39 -4.01 3.42
N TYR A 110 16.10 -3.84 3.12
CA TYR A 110 15.28 -2.75 3.68
C TYR A 110 14.79 -3.01 5.11
N TRP A 111 14.99 -4.20 5.66
CA TRP A 111 14.58 -4.49 7.03
C TRP A 111 15.26 -3.55 8.02
N ARG A 112 14.47 -3.07 8.98
CA ARG A 112 14.91 -2.22 10.09
C ARG A 112 14.33 -2.79 11.37
N GLY A 113 15.20 -3.36 12.21
CA GLY A 113 14.85 -3.99 13.47
C GLY A 113 14.70 -2.99 14.62
N ALA A 114 15.06 -3.43 15.82
CA ALA A 114 14.93 -2.62 17.04
C ALA A 114 15.79 -1.34 16.97
N ALA A 115 15.35 -0.29 17.65
CA ALA A 115 16.13 0.92 17.82
C ALA A 115 17.35 0.61 18.70
N LEU A 116 18.54 0.88 18.18
CA LEU A 116 19.79 0.79 18.90
C LEU A 116 19.99 2.06 19.75
N ASN A 117 20.86 1.96 20.75
CA ASN A 117 21.11 3.04 21.72
C ASN A 117 21.69 4.33 21.07
N ASN A 118 22.20 4.23 19.84
CA ASN A 118 22.78 5.32 19.06
C ASN A 118 21.76 6.04 18.14
N GLY A 119 20.47 5.68 18.20
CA GLY A 119 19.42 6.27 17.35
C GLY A 119 19.30 5.63 15.96
N GLU A 120 20.20 4.71 15.61
CA GLU A 120 20.09 3.90 14.40
C GLU A 120 19.18 2.68 14.66
N ARG A 121 18.67 2.06 13.60
CA ARG A 121 17.91 0.81 13.70
C ARG A 121 18.79 -0.36 13.29
N GLU A 122 18.56 -1.52 13.90
CA GLU A 122 19.21 -2.77 13.49
C GLU A 122 19.00 -3.01 11.99
N LYS A 123 20.08 -3.30 11.26
CA LYS A 123 20.06 -3.61 9.81
C LYS A 123 20.46 -5.06 9.61
N VAL A 124 20.25 -5.57 8.39
CA VAL A 124 20.70 -6.91 8.03
C VAL A 124 22.23 -6.96 8.00
N ASP A 125 22.78 -8.01 8.61
CA ASP A 125 24.22 -8.28 8.61
C ASP A 125 24.65 -8.88 7.27
N LEU A 126 25.28 -8.06 6.43
CA LEU A 126 25.83 -8.44 5.13
C LEU A 126 27.17 -9.18 5.24
N ALA A 127 27.87 -9.00 6.35
CA ALA A 127 29.16 -9.62 6.62
C ALA A 127 29.02 -10.98 7.33
N ALA A 128 27.79 -11.39 7.68
CA ALA A 128 27.53 -12.69 8.25
C ALA A 128 28.09 -13.81 7.36
N GLN A 129 28.89 -14.69 7.96
CA GLN A 129 29.42 -15.88 7.32
C GLN A 129 28.71 -17.14 7.82
N ASP A 130 28.46 -18.07 6.90
CA ASP A 130 28.02 -19.42 7.22
C ASP A 130 29.17 -20.29 7.78
N LYS A 131 28.93 -21.58 7.99
CA LYS A 131 29.93 -22.54 8.48
C LYS A 131 31.16 -22.70 7.57
N GLU A 132 31.00 -22.44 6.28
CA GLU A 132 32.07 -22.53 5.28
C GLU A 132 32.81 -21.19 5.11
N GLY A 133 32.42 -20.16 5.87
CA GLY A 133 32.98 -18.82 5.74
C GLY A 133 32.36 -18.02 4.59
N ASN A 134 31.36 -18.57 3.88
CA ASN A 134 30.73 -17.89 2.76
C ASN A 134 29.75 -16.83 3.30
N THR A 135 29.78 -15.65 2.69
CA THR A 135 28.75 -14.60 2.88
C THR A 135 27.60 -14.79 1.89
N ALA A 136 26.51 -14.04 2.05
CA ALA A 136 25.42 -14.05 1.06
C ALA A 136 25.89 -13.68 -0.36
N LEU A 137 26.89 -12.81 -0.48
CA LEU A 137 27.47 -12.43 -1.77
C LEU A 137 28.23 -13.59 -2.43
N HIS A 138 28.90 -14.45 -1.66
CA HIS A 138 29.52 -15.68 -2.17
C HIS A 138 28.47 -16.58 -2.83
N TRP A 139 27.34 -16.79 -2.16
CA TRP A 139 26.24 -17.60 -2.69
C TRP A 139 25.61 -16.98 -3.94
N ALA A 140 25.35 -15.66 -3.94
CA ALA A 140 24.79 -14.96 -5.10
C ALA A 140 25.71 -15.03 -6.32
N ALA A 141 27.02 -14.90 -6.11
CA ALA A 141 28.05 -14.99 -7.14
C ALA A 141 28.19 -16.43 -7.70
N ALA A 142 28.23 -17.43 -6.81
CA ALA A 142 28.35 -18.83 -7.19
C ALA A 142 27.13 -19.38 -7.94
N THR A 143 25.94 -18.81 -7.70
CA THR A 143 24.67 -19.25 -8.30
C THR A 143 24.29 -18.50 -9.58
N GLY A 144 25.00 -17.42 -9.91
CA GLY A 144 24.68 -16.61 -11.09
C GLY A 144 23.56 -15.60 -10.87
N LEU A 145 23.25 -15.21 -9.63
CA LEU A 145 22.19 -14.27 -9.31
C LEU A 145 22.64 -12.82 -9.50
N ARG A 146 22.87 -12.39 -10.75
CA ARG A 146 23.39 -11.06 -11.09
C ARG A 146 22.64 -9.92 -10.38
N ARG A 147 21.30 -9.94 -10.41
CA ARG A 147 20.50 -8.89 -9.76
C ARG A 147 20.67 -8.85 -8.24
N CYS A 148 20.82 -10.01 -7.60
CA CYS A 148 21.11 -10.06 -6.16
C CYS A 148 22.51 -9.52 -5.86
N VAL A 149 23.50 -9.81 -6.71
CA VAL A 149 24.86 -9.26 -6.58
C VAL A 149 24.82 -7.73 -6.64
N GLU A 150 24.15 -7.15 -7.64
CA GLU A 150 23.99 -5.69 -7.78
C GLU A 150 23.35 -5.06 -6.52
N LEU A 151 22.26 -5.66 -6.03
CA LEU A 151 21.56 -5.17 -4.82
C LEU A 151 22.44 -5.26 -3.57
N LEU A 152 23.17 -6.36 -3.39
CA LEU A 152 24.06 -6.54 -2.23
C LEU A 152 25.21 -5.53 -2.24
N ILE A 153 25.83 -5.30 -3.39
CA ILE A 153 26.94 -4.33 -3.52
C ILE A 153 26.45 -2.90 -3.29
N ALA A 154 25.31 -2.53 -3.88
CA ALA A 154 24.72 -1.20 -3.67
C ALA A 154 24.41 -0.91 -2.20
N HIS A 155 24.10 -1.94 -1.40
CA HIS A 155 23.88 -1.83 0.04
C HIS A 155 25.16 -1.97 0.90
N GLY A 156 26.34 -1.98 0.28
CA GLY A 156 27.62 -2.01 0.99
C GLY A 156 28.07 -3.40 1.44
N SER A 157 27.69 -4.46 0.72
CA SER A 157 28.19 -5.80 1.00
C SER A 157 29.71 -5.87 0.88
N PRO A 158 30.42 -6.49 1.84
CA PRO A 158 31.88 -6.60 1.78
C PRO A 158 32.31 -7.52 0.63
N LEU A 159 33.21 -7.00 -0.23
CA LEU A 159 33.69 -7.68 -1.43
C LEU A 159 34.91 -8.58 -1.19
N PHE A 160 35.68 -8.29 -0.14
CA PHE A 160 37.00 -8.89 0.10
C PHE A 160 37.01 -9.98 1.18
N ILE A 161 35.83 -10.39 1.68
CA ILE A 161 35.78 -11.49 2.65
C ILE A 161 36.13 -12.78 1.94
N GLU A 162 37.09 -13.51 2.49
CA GLU A 162 37.46 -14.85 2.04
C GLU A 162 36.70 -15.91 2.84
N ASN A 163 36.25 -16.95 2.15
CA ASN A 163 35.71 -18.15 2.78
C ASN A 163 36.82 -19.07 3.31
N ASN A 164 36.46 -20.22 3.89
CA ASN A 164 37.44 -21.15 4.46
C ASN A 164 38.43 -21.74 3.43
N ASP A 165 38.07 -21.73 2.15
CA ASP A 165 38.92 -22.16 1.03
C ASP A 165 39.77 -21.01 0.47
N LYS A 166 39.73 -19.82 1.08
CA LYS A 166 40.39 -18.58 0.63
C LYS A 166 39.87 -18.04 -0.70
N TYR A 167 38.63 -18.36 -1.04
CA TYR A 167 37.97 -17.78 -2.21
C TYR A 167 37.16 -16.55 -1.79
N THR A 168 37.29 -15.49 -2.58
CA THR A 168 36.40 -14.33 -2.54
C THR A 168 35.10 -14.62 -3.31
N PRO A 169 34.05 -13.78 -3.19
CA PRO A 169 32.87 -13.91 -4.03
C PRO A 169 33.18 -13.87 -5.53
N CYS A 170 34.17 -13.06 -5.93
CA CYS A 170 34.62 -12.97 -7.32
C CYS A 170 35.22 -14.31 -7.80
N ASP A 171 36.09 -14.92 -6.99
CA ASP A 171 36.69 -16.21 -7.31
C ASP A 171 35.63 -17.32 -7.49
N LEU A 172 34.58 -17.29 -6.67
CA LEU A 172 33.46 -18.22 -6.82
C LEU A 172 32.64 -17.99 -8.08
N ALA A 173 32.41 -16.73 -8.49
CA ALA A 173 31.77 -16.42 -9.78
C ALA A 173 32.60 -16.97 -10.96
N MET A 174 33.92 -16.77 -10.92
CA MET A 174 34.83 -17.31 -11.94
C MET A 174 34.79 -18.85 -11.96
N LYS A 175 34.86 -19.49 -10.79
CA LYS A 175 34.80 -20.96 -10.66
C LYS A 175 33.49 -21.53 -11.18
N ALA A 176 32.38 -20.82 -10.99
CA ALA A 176 31.06 -21.17 -11.49
C ALA A 176 30.83 -20.78 -12.97
N SER A 177 31.84 -20.20 -13.65
CA SER A 177 31.77 -19.72 -15.04
C SER A 177 30.79 -18.56 -15.29
N HIS A 178 30.46 -17.79 -14.25
CA HIS A 178 29.66 -16.56 -14.33
C HIS A 178 30.56 -15.35 -14.58
N HIS A 179 31.14 -15.31 -15.78
CA HIS A 179 32.14 -14.32 -16.18
C HIS A 179 31.63 -12.88 -16.10
N ASP A 180 30.35 -12.66 -16.41
CA ASP A 180 29.72 -11.34 -16.38
C ASP A 180 29.59 -10.78 -14.96
N ILE A 181 29.34 -11.66 -13.97
CA ILE A 181 29.31 -11.31 -12.55
C ILE A 181 30.73 -11.11 -12.01
N ALA A 182 31.68 -11.95 -12.44
CA ALA A 182 33.09 -11.82 -12.06
C ALA A 182 33.65 -10.47 -12.54
N GLU A 183 33.46 -10.12 -13.81
CA GLU A 183 33.88 -8.83 -14.38
C GLU A 183 33.24 -7.65 -13.62
N PHE A 184 31.96 -7.76 -13.28
CA PHE A 184 31.29 -6.74 -12.48
C PHE A 184 31.89 -6.59 -11.08
N LEU A 185 32.16 -7.71 -10.39
CA LEU A 185 32.80 -7.72 -9.07
C LEU A 185 34.24 -7.19 -9.14
N GLU A 186 35.04 -7.61 -10.12
CA GLU A 186 36.40 -7.11 -10.33
C GLU A 186 36.41 -5.60 -10.54
N SER A 187 35.51 -5.08 -11.39
CA SER A 187 35.40 -3.64 -11.62
C SER A 187 35.15 -2.89 -10.30
N ARG A 188 34.23 -3.39 -9.45
CA ARG A 188 33.92 -2.76 -8.16
C ARG A 188 35.05 -2.91 -7.15
N MET A 189 35.81 -4.01 -7.16
CA MET A 189 36.97 -4.21 -6.29
C MET A 189 38.13 -3.27 -6.64
N VAL A 190 38.38 -3.00 -7.93
CA VAL A 190 39.46 -2.11 -8.38
C VAL A 190 39.20 -0.64 -8.02
N PHE A 191 37.94 -0.21 -7.99
CA PHE A 191 37.56 1.16 -7.63
C PHE A 191 37.18 1.35 -6.15
N ALA A 192 37.24 0.29 -5.33
CA ALA A 192 36.89 0.33 -3.90
C ALA A 192 38.05 0.87 -3.02
N ASP A 193 38.51 2.09 -3.28
CA ASP A 193 39.61 2.70 -2.51
C ASP A 193 39.16 3.27 -1.13
N ASN A 194 37.93 3.03 -0.69
CA ASN A 194 37.53 3.30 0.69
C ASN A 194 36.33 2.44 1.14
N PRO A 195 36.50 1.49 2.09
CA PRO A 195 35.45 0.56 2.50
C PRO A 195 34.30 1.20 3.32
N ASN A 196 34.24 2.54 3.46
CA ASN A 196 33.28 3.25 4.30
C ASN A 196 32.48 4.37 3.60
N THR A 197 32.61 4.57 2.29
CA THR A 197 31.70 5.48 1.58
C THR A 197 30.49 4.69 1.10
N VAL A 198 29.46 4.63 1.95
CA VAL A 198 28.11 4.33 1.49
C VAL A 198 27.77 5.43 0.48
N ASN A 199 27.89 5.13 -0.80
CA ASN A 199 27.56 6.07 -1.86
C ASN A 199 26.03 6.09 -1.99
N GLU A 200 25.36 6.75 -1.04
CA GLU A 200 23.90 6.95 -1.05
C GLU A 200 23.43 7.65 -2.34
N ASP A 201 24.34 8.29 -3.07
CA ASP A 201 24.08 8.97 -4.34
C ASP A 201 24.09 8.03 -5.58
N GLU A 202 24.59 6.79 -5.47
CA GLU A 202 24.49 5.76 -6.54
C GLU A 202 23.24 4.88 -6.38
N MET A 203 22.29 5.24 -5.51
CA MET A 203 21.05 4.50 -5.23
C MET A 203 19.97 4.64 -6.33
N ILE A 204 20.36 4.86 -7.59
CA ILE A 204 19.50 4.68 -8.76
C ILE A 204 19.80 3.30 -9.37
N ILE A 205 19.58 2.26 -8.56
CA ILE A 205 19.12 1.02 -9.17
C ILE A 205 17.69 1.32 -9.57
N GLU A 206 17.40 1.27 -10.89
CA GLU A 206 16.05 1.38 -11.45
C GLU A 206 15.07 0.69 -10.50
N GLN A 207 14.33 1.53 -9.77
CA GLN A 207 13.22 1.08 -8.97
C GLN A 207 12.23 0.55 -10.00
N GLU A 208 12.26 -0.75 -10.28
CA GLU A 208 10.97 -1.43 -10.41
C GLU A 208 10.32 -1.23 -9.06
N GLU A 209 9.60 -0.10 -8.94
CA GLU A 209 8.74 0.20 -7.82
C GLU A 209 7.78 -0.98 -7.73
N VAL A 210 8.17 -1.92 -6.87
CA VAL A 210 7.42 -3.13 -6.57
C VAL A 210 6.02 -2.65 -6.22
N TYR A 211 5.04 -2.97 -7.08
CA TYR A 211 3.64 -2.55 -6.94
C TYR A 211 3.25 -2.52 -5.47
N SER A 212 3.08 -1.33 -4.92
CA SER A 212 2.82 -1.17 -3.50
C SER A 212 1.32 -1.38 -3.29
N GLY A 213 0.96 -2.61 -2.89
CA GLY A 213 -0.36 -2.87 -2.35
C GLY A 213 -0.64 -1.96 -1.16
N LEU A 214 -1.59 -1.03 -1.33
CA LEU A 214 -2.03 -0.07 -0.32
C LEU A 214 -3.11 -0.69 0.56
N ARG A 215 -2.94 -0.57 1.88
CA ARG A 215 -3.94 -0.89 2.89
C ARG A 215 -4.90 0.28 3.06
N SER A 216 -6.01 0.04 3.76
CA SER A 216 -6.99 1.08 4.11
C SER A 216 -6.37 2.26 4.86
N GLN A 217 -5.37 2.01 5.72
CA GLN A 217 -4.67 3.07 6.43
C GLN A 217 -3.80 3.89 5.48
N ASP A 218 -3.06 3.24 4.58
CA ASP A 218 -2.21 3.93 3.60
C ASP A 218 -3.07 4.77 2.63
N LEU A 219 -4.27 4.30 2.29
CA LEU A 219 -5.27 5.06 1.52
C LEU A 219 -5.81 6.27 2.28
N GLN A 220 -6.07 6.11 3.58
CA GLN A 220 -6.50 7.23 4.43
C GLN A 220 -5.40 8.28 4.52
N GLU A 221 -4.15 7.89 4.75
CA GLU A 221 -3.00 8.80 4.79
C GLU A 221 -2.82 9.53 3.45
N ALA A 222 -2.99 8.84 2.31
CA ALA A 222 -2.95 9.47 1.00
C ALA A 222 -4.10 10.47 0.78
N LYS A 223 -5.30 10.18 1.29
CA LYS A 223 -6.46 11.08 1.25
C LYS A 223 -6.24 12.31 2.13
N ASP A 224 -5.71 12.11 3.34
CA ASP A 224 -5.40 13.17 4.30
C ASP A 224 -4.29 14.09 3.74
N GLN A 225 -3.28 13.52 3.05
CA GLN A 225 -2.26 14.31 2.36
C GLN A 225 -2.87 15.17 1.24
N LEU A 226 -3.74 14.60 0.40
CA LEU A 226 -4.43 15.37 -0.64
C LEU A 226 -5.25 16.53 -0.04
N LEU A 227 -5.89 16.29 1.10
CA LEU A 227 -6.65 17.30 1.81
C LEU A 227 -5.76 18.46 2.29
N VAL A 228 -4.63 18.14 2.94
CA VAL A 228 -3.66 19.14 3.41
C VAL A 228 -3.10 19.93 2.24
N ASP A 229 -2.65 19.26 1.17
CA ASP A 229 -2.10 19.91 -0.02
C ASP A 229 -3.12 20.86 -0.67
N THR A 230 -4.39 20.46 -0.72
CA THR A 230 -5.48 21.28 -1.30
C THR A 230 -5.80 22.49 -0.42
N SER A 231 -5.84 22.29 0.90
CA SER A 231 -6.02 23.37 1.89
C SER A 231 -4.89 24.41 1.78
N ASP A 232 -3.65 23.95 1.68
CA ASP A 232 -2.47 24.81 1.53
C ASP A 232 -2.43 25.51 0.17
N MET A 233 -2.84 24.84 -0.90
CA MET A 233 -2.86 25.40 -2.25
C MET A 233 -3.93 26.49 -2.39
N LEU A 234 -5.16 26.23 -1.92
CA LEU A 234 -6.28 27.17 -2.01
C LEU A 234 -6.29 28.20 -0.88
N LYS A 235 -5.44 28.04 0.14
CA LYS A 235 -5.38 28.88 1.36
C LYS A 235 -6.72 28.95 2.08
N ILE A 236 -7.34 27.78 2.27
CA ILE A 236 -8.63 27.62 2.94
C ILE A 236 -8.51 26.64 4.12
N PRO A 237 -9.40 26.69 5.12
CA PRO A 237 -9.39 25.72 6.23
C PRO A 237 -9.57 24.27 5.75
N LEU A 238 -8.98 23.30 6.48
CA LEU A 238 -9.05 21.87 6.15
C LEU A 238 -10.49 21.38 5.97
N PHE A 239 -11.40 21.74 6.88
CA PHE A 239 -12.82 21.33 6.77
C PHE A 239 -13.49 21.88 5.51
N THR A 240 -13.06 23.04 5.01
CA THR A 240 -13.57 23.65 3.77
C THR A 240 -13.01 22.91 2.56
N ALA A 241 -11.70 22.60 2.57
CA ALA A 241 -11.07 21.79 1.53
C ALA A 241 -11.71 20.39 1.44
N GLU A 242 -12.04 19.78 2.58
CA GLU A 242 -12.70 18.47 2.63
C GLU A 242 -14.08 18.51 1.97
N ALA A 243 -14.92 19.49 2.34
CA ALA A 243 -16.24 19.66 1.73
C ALA A 243 -16.16 19.87 0.22
N LEU A 244 -15.21 20.71 -0.23
CA LEU A 244 -14.99 20.99 -1.66
C LEU A 244 -14.47 19.77 -2.42
N LEU A 245 -13.52 19.02 -1.85
CA LEU A 245 -13.02 17.79 -2.48
C LEU A 245 -14.13 16.75 -2.58
N ARG A 246 -14.94 16.58 -1.53
CA ARG A 246 -16.06 15.62 -1.54
C ARG A 246 -17.07 15.91 -2.63
N VAL A 247 -17.50 17.18 -2.79
CA VAL A 247 -18.40 17.61 -3.89
C VAL A 247 -17.82 17.36 -5.28
N ASN A 248 -16.50 17.29 -5.39
CA ASN A 248 -15.79 17.07 -6.64
C ASN A 248 -15.23 15.63 -6.72
N GLU A 249 -15.85 14.68 -6.02
CA GLU A 249 -15.48 13.26 -6.05
C GLU A 249 -14.00 13.02 -5.72
N TRP A 250 -13.40 13.85 -4.87
CA TRP A 250 -11.97 13.86 -4.55
C TRP A 250 -11.03 14.13 -5.75
N SER A 251 -11.57 14.61 -6.88
CA SER A 251 -10.78 15.04 -8.03
C SER A 251 -10.26 16.47 -7.85
N ARG A 252 -8.96 16.58 -7.61
CA ARG A 252 -8.26 17.88 -7.54
C ARG A 252 -8.36 18.68 -8.84
N GLU A 253 -8.28 18.01 -9.99
CA GLU A 253 -8.38 18.64 -11.31
C GLU A 253 -9.76 19.31 -11.49
N LEU A 254 -10.84 18.57 -11.19
CA LEU A 254 -12.21 19.07 -11.31
C LEU A 254 -12.49 20.21 -10.34
N LEU A 255 -11.99 20.09 -9.10
CA LEU A 255 -12.08 21.16 -8.10
C LEU A 255 -11.40 22.43 -8.60
N LEU A 256 -10.17 22.35 -9.10
CA LEU A 256 -9.44 23.52 -9.60
C LEU A 256 -10.17 24.17 -10.78
N GLU A 257 -10.73 23.38 -11.70
CA GLU A 257 -11.50 23.91 -12.82
C GLU A 257 -12.72 24.72 -12.36
N LYS A 258 -13.51 24.18 -11.42
CA LYS A 258 -14.69 24.89 -10.87
C LYS A 258 -14.29 26.09 -10.02
N TRP A 259 -13.25 25.95 -9.21
CA TRP A 259 -12.72 27.01 -8.35
C TRP A 259 -12.24 28.22 -9.16
N MET A 260 -11.55 27.99 -10.28
CA MET A 260 -11.11 29.05 -11.19
C MET A 260 -12.28 29.77 -11.86
N LYS A 261 -13.43 29.10 -12.06
CA LYS A 261 -14.64 29.73 -12.62
C LYS A 261 -15.30 30.64 -11.59
N ASN A 262 -15.61 30.11 -10.39
CA ASN A 262 -16.23 30.89 -9.32
C ASN A 262 -16.03 30.22 -7.95
N ALA A 263 -15.09 30.73 -7.16
CA ALA A 263 -14.77 30.17 -5.85
C ALA A 263 -15.90 30.34 -4.81
N ALA A 264 -16.65 31.44 -4.86
CA ALA A 264 -17.72 31.71 -3.89
C ALA A 264 -18.90 30.73 -4.06
N GLU A 265 -19.32 30.50 -5.31
CA GLU A 265 -20.36 29.54 -5.65
C GLU A 265 -19.96 28.10 -5.32
N CYS A 266 -18.67 27.76 -5.49
CA CYS A 266 -18.14 26.46 -5.06
C CYS A 266 -18.30 26.25 -3.54
N CYS A 267 -18.01 27.29 -2.73
CA CYS A 267 -18.18 27.24 -1.28
C CYS A 267 -19.66 27.14 -0.88
N GLU A 268 -20.53 27.94 -1.50
CA GLU A 268 -21.98 27.90 -1.25
C GLU A 268 -22.57 26.53 -1.56
N PHE A 269 -22.22 25.94 -2.71
CA PHE A 269 -22.70 24.61 -3.10
C PHE A 269 -22.20 23.53 -2.15
N ALA A 270 -20.95 23.62 -1.68
CA ALA A 270 -20.41 22.72 -0.67
C ALA A 270 -20.97 22.98 0.76
N GLY A 271 -21.79 24.01 0.94
CA GLY A 271 -22.41 24.34 2.23
C GLY A 271 -21.44 24.91 3.25
N VAL A 272 -20.32 25.48 2.79
CA VAL A 272 -19.26 26.06 3.62
C VAL A 272 -19.15 27.56 3.38
N GLN A 273 -18.82 28.32 4.43
CA GLN A 273 -18.64 29.76 4.30
C GLN A 273 -17.35 30.06 3.52
N ALA A 274 -17.45 30.89 2.49
CA ALA A 274 -16.28 31.33 1.75
C ALA A 274 -15.32 32.08 2.69
N PRO A 275 -14.00 31.80 2.64
CA PRO A 275 -13.01 32.54 3.41
C PRO A 275 -13.07 34.04 3.13
N SER A 276 -12.74 34.85 4.14
CA SER A 276 -12.74 36.32 4.04
C SER A 276 -11.86 36.85 2.91
N SER A 277 -10.80 36.13 2.54
CA SER A 277 -9.93 36.43 1.39
C SER A 277 -10.65 36.41 0.04
N ILE A 278 -11.72 35.63 -0.10
CA ILE A 278 -12.54 35.51 -1.32
C ILE A 278 -13.69 36.53 -1.31
N LEU A 279 -14.21 36.84 -0.12
CA LEU A 279 -15.32 37.78 0.10
C LEU A 279 -14.95 39.25 -0.15
N HIS A 280 -13.67 39.59 -0.31
CA HIS A 280 -13.24 40.97 -0.62
C HIS A 280 -13.69 41.49 -2.00
N HIS A 281 -14.31 40.67 -2.86
CA HIS A 281 -14.95 41.09 -4.11
C HIS A 281 -16.48 41.11 -4.10
N ALA A 282 -17.13 40.74 -2.99
CA ALA A 282 -18.58 40.77 -2.84
C ALA A 282 -18.95 41.49 -1.55
N SER A 283 -18.71 42.80 -1.52
CA SER A 283 -19.16 43.64 -0.41
C SER A 283 -20.68 43.86 -0.46
N SER A 284 -21.26 43.82 0.74
CA SER A 284 -22.60 44.28 1.15
C SER A 284 -23.77 43.33 0.90
N LEU A 285 -24.16 42.59 1.93
CA LEU A 285 -25.55 42.60 2.42
C LEU A 285 -25.63 42.13 3.88
N ASP A 286 -26.34 42.96 4.63
CA ASP A 286 -26.65 42.99 6.06
C ASP A 286 -26.66 41.67 6.85
N SER A 287 -26.06 41.73 8.04
CA SER A 287 -26.42 40.87 9.17
C SER A 287 -26.80 41.74 10.36
N SER A 288 -28.00 42.31 10.29
CA SER A 288 -28.72 42.78 11.47
C SER A 288 -29.20 41.56 12.26
N ILE A 289 -28.43 41.18 13.28
CA ILE A 289 -28.86 40.19 14.29
C ILE A 289 -29.84 40.90 15.22
N SER A 290 -31.13 40.68 15.00
CA SER A 290 -32.16 40.92 16.00
C SER A 290 -32.17 39.73 16.97
N ASN A 291 -31.73 39.97 18.19
CA ASN A 291 -32.00 39.11 19.33
C ASN A 291 -33.49 39.22 19.68
N GLU A 292 -34.29 38.25 19.26
CA GLU A 292 -35.58 38.00 19.90
C GLU A 292 -35.61 36.57 20.43
N THR A 293 -35.69 36.49 21.76
CA THR A 293 -36.04 35.29 22.52
C THR A 293 -37.53 35.03 22.34
N ASN A 294 -37.89 34.04 21.51
CA ASN A 294 -39.22 33.44 21.52
C ASN A 294 -39.09 31.93 21.70
N ASP A 295 -39.76 31.42 22.75
CA ASP A 295 -40.04 30.00 22.98
C ASP A 295 -41.03 29.50 21.91
N GLU A 296 -40.57 29.39 20.66
CA GLU A 296 -41.33 28.72 19.61
C GLU A 296 -41.05 27.22 19.69
N GLU A 297 -42.12 26.43 19.90
CA GLU A 297 -42.07 24.97 19.77
C GLU A 297 -41.60 24.61 18.35
N PHE A 298 -40.36 24.13 18.22
CA PHE A 298 -39.81 23.73 16.93
C PHE A 298 -40.45 22.42 16.47
N ILE A 299 -40.98 22.39 15.25
CA ILE A 299 -41.62 21.22 14.65
C ILE A 299 -40.68 20.63 13.59
N CYS A 300 -40.53 19.30 13.59
CA CYS A 300 -39.76 18.60 12.57
C CYS A 300 -40.48 18.65 11.20
N GLU A 301 -39.81 19.10 10.15
CA GLU A 301 -40.40 19.21 8.80
C GLU A 301 -40.68 17.85 8.13
N ILE A 302 -40.10 16.75 8.62
CA ILE A 302 -40.32 15.40 8.07
C ILE A 302 -41.47 14.67 8.75
N CYS A 303 -41.53 14.70 10.08
CA CYS A 303 -42.50 13.92 10.86
C CYS A 303 -43.54 14.76 11.60
N TYR A 304 -43.42 16.09 11.54
CA TYR A 304 -44.32 17.06 12.18
C TYR A 304 -44.47 16.91 13.71
N ASN A 305 -43.55 16.21 14.36
CA ASN A 305 -43.49 16.12 15.84
C ASN A 305 -42.72 17.31 16.43
N SER A 306 -43.07 17.70 17.65
CA SER A 306 -42.33 18.71 18.42
C SER A 306 -40.92 18.21 18.77
N ILE A 307 -39.94 19.09 18.60
CA ILE A 307 -38.53 18.85 18.86
C ILE A 307 -38.21 19.39 20.25
N THR A 308 -37.74 18.51 21.13
CA THR A 308 -37.30 18.90 22.47
C THR A 308 -35.92 19.58 22.41
N ASP A 309 -35.58 20.43 23.39
CA ASP A 309 -34.29 21.15 23.44
C ASP A 309 -33.05 20.23 23.33
N TYR A 310 -33.17 18.96 23.72
CA TYR A 310 -32.09 17.97 23.59
C TYR A 310 -31.83 17.54 22.12
N ASP A 311 -32.87 17.58 21.29
CA ASP A 311 -32.80 17.29 19.85
C ASP A 311 -32.34 18.52 19.02
N ARG A 312 -32.24 19.70 19.64
CA ARG A 312 -31.80 20.97 19.03
C ARG A 312 -30.30 21.02 18.69
N SER A 313 -29.53 20.02 19.10
CA SER A 313 -28.06 20.01 18.98
C SER A 313 -27.51 19.81 17.56
N ILE A 314 -28.38 19.53 16.58
CA ILE A 314 -27.97 19.29 15.19
C ILE A 314 -28.09 20.60 14.40
N LYS A 315 -26.97 21.33 14.30
CA LYS A 315 -26.85 22.50 13.43
C LYS A 315 -26.08 22.11 12.17
N ILE A 316 -26.71 22.28 11.02
CA ILE A 316 -26.07 22.25 9.71
C ILE A 316 -26.13 23.66 9.12
N SER A 317 -25.36 23.95 8.07
CA SER A 317 -25.29 25.29 7.48
C SER A 317 -26.62 25.74 6.86
N CYS A 318 -27.51 24.82 6.46
CA CYS A 318 -28.88 25.17 6.07
C CYS A 318 -29.77 25.38 7.29
N LYS A 319 -30.69 26.34 7.22
CA LYS A 319 -31.64 26.67 8.28
C LYS A 319 -32.72 25.59 8.53
N HIS A 320 -32.64 24.44 7.86
CA HIS A 320 -33.62 23.35 7.96
C HIS A 320 -33.48 22.57 9.26
N ILE A 321 -34.60 22.24 9.89
CA ILE A 321 -34.65 21.61 11.22
C ILE A 321 -35.38 20.27 11.12
N PHE A 322 -34.69 19.20 11.54
CA PHE A 322 -35.24 17.85 11.62
C PHE A 322 -34.91 17.20 12.95
N CYS A 323 -35.81 16.36 13.46
CA CYS A 323 -35.56 15.61 14.68
C CYS A 323 -34.50 14.51 14.47
N LYS A 324 -33.86 14.11 15.58
CA LYS A 324 -32.78 13.12 15.58
C LYS A 324 -33.18 11.77 14.97
N THR A 325 -34.43 11.36 15.16
CA THR A 325 -34.96 10.10 14.62
C THR A 325 -35.07 10.14 13.10
N CYS A 326 -35.57 11.25 12.53
CA CYS A 326 -35.64 11.45 11.08
C CYS A 326 -34.25 11.49 10.45
N TRP A 327 -33.30 12.22 11.06
CA TRP A 327 -31.91 12.21 10.61
C TRP A 327 -31.31 10.80 10.60
N LYS A 328 -31.48 10.06 11.71
CA LYS A 328 -30.94 8.69 11.82
C LYS A 328 -31.54 7.77 10.76
N SER A 329 -32.86 7.83 10.52
CA SER A 329 -33.51 7.02 9.49
C SER A 329 -33.03 7.39 8.09
N TYR A 330 -32.94 8.68 7.78
CA TYR A 330 -32.45 9.19 6.50
C TYR A 330 -31.00 8.76 6.23
N LEU A 331 -30.09 8.97 7.19
CA LEU A 331 -28.68 8.61 7.04
C LEU A 331 -28.49 7.10 6.90
N ASN A 332 -29.20 6.28 7.69
CA ASN A 332 -29.12 4.83 7.55
C ASN A 332 -29.61 4.35 6.18
N MET A 333 -30.71 4.93 5.67
CA MET A 333 -31.23 4.61 4.35
C MET A 333 -30.21 4.97 3.25
N LYS A 334 -29.68 6.21 3.27
CA LYS A 334 -28.69 6.65 2.27
C LYS A 334 -27.39 5.85 2.30
N ILE A 335 -26.92 5.47 3.48
CA ILE A 335 -25.73 4.61 3.62
C ILE A 335 -26.01 3.19 3.10
N GLN A 336 -27.25 2.69 3.23
CA GLN A 336 -27.65 1.38 2.72
C GLN A 336 -27.84 1.35 1.21
N ASP A 337 -28.31 2.44 0.61
CA ASP A 337 -28.50 2.57 -0.84
C ASP A 337 -27.17 2.53 -1.62
N GLY A 338 -26.02 2.66 -0.93
CA GLY A 338 -24.70 2.36 -1.48
C GLY A 338 -24.00 3.52 -2.17
N ASP A 339 -24.59 4.72 -2.17
CA ASP A 339 -24.00 5.95 -2.68
C ASP A 339 -23.92 7.03 -1.58
N ALA A 340 -23.09 6.73 -0.58
CA ALA A 340 -23.08 7.49 0.68
C ALA A 340 -22.09 8.66 0.70
N HIS A 341 -21.26 8.85 -0.32
CA HIS A 341 -20.21 9.87 -0.31
C HIS A 341 -20.76 11.30 -0.49
N HIS A 342 -21.92 11.45 -1.15
CA HIS A 342 -22.65 12.69 -1.38
C HIS A 342 -23.99 12.75 -0.62
N ILE A 343 -23.99 12.57 0.70
CA ILE A 343 -25.22 12.75 1.48
C ILE A 343 -25.51 14.25 1.65
N LEU A 344 -26.65 14.67 1.11
CA LEU A 344 -27.15 16.05 1.16
C LEU A 344 -28.19 16.23 2.27
N CYS A 345 -28.57 17.48 2.53
CA CYS A 345 -29.68 17.82 3.40
C CYS A 345 -30.99 17.11 2.96
N PRO A 346 -31.80 16.60 3.89
CA PRO A 346 -33.11 16.01 3.57
C PRO A 346 -34.16 16.98 3.00
N ALA A 347 -33.94 18.29 3.11
CA ALA A 347 -34.90 19.29 2.65
C ALA A 347 -35.07 19.29 1.13
N TYR A 348 -36.25 19.68 0.67
CA TYR A 348 -36.53 19.87 -0.75
C TYR A 348 -35.65 20.99 -1.33
N ASP A 349 -35.02 20.71 -2.48
CA ASP A 349 -34.16 21.66 -3.21
C ASP A 349 -32.96 22.19 -2.39
N CYS A 350 -32.47 21.40 -1.43
CA CYS A 350 -31.29 21.74 -0.64
C CYS A 350 -30.10 20.87 -1.02
N HIS A 351 -29.05 21.52 -1.52
CA HIS A 351 -27.81 20.86 -1.96
C HIS A 351 -26.67 20.92 -0.94
N ILE A 352 -26.97 21.29 0.31
CA ILE A 352 -25.95 21.38 1.36
C ILE A 352 -25.52 19.98 1.81
N LEU A 353 -24.21 19.75 1.80
CA LEU A 353 -23.60 18.48 2.18
C LEU A 353 -23.62 18.28 3.70
N VAL A 354 -23.90 17.05 4.13
CA VAL A 354 -23.95 16.68 5.56
C VAL A 354 -22.54 16.47 6.11
N PRO A 355 -22.13 17.18 7.20
CA PRO A 355 -20.81 17.03 7.80
C PRO A 355 -20.56 15.62 8.34
N VAL A 356 -19.31 15.13 8.22
CA VAL A 356 -18.90 13.79 8.67
C VAL A 356 -19.18 13.58 10.17
N ASP A 357 -18.80 14.55 11.00
CA ASP A 357 -19.03 14.53 12.45
C ASP A 357 -20.49 14.30 12.82
N LEU A 358 -21.42 14.83 12.02
CA LEU A 358 -22.85 14.66 12.26
C LEU A 358 -23.28 13.23 11.92
N ILE A 359 -22.76 12.68 10.83
CA ILE A 359 -23.02 11.30 10.42
C ILE A 359 -22.54 10.35 11.51
N GLU A 360 -21.29 10.47 11.95
CA GLU A 360 -20.69 9.62 12.98
C GLU A 360 -21.43 9.68 14.33
N LYS A 361 -21.96 10.85 14.72
CA LYS A 361 -22.72 11.02 15.97
C LYS A 361 -24.12 10.40 15.92
N LEU A 362 -24.74 10.30 14.74
CA LEU A 362 -26.15 9.91 14.60
C LEU A 362 -26.36 8.45 14.19
N VAL A 363 -25.43 7.88 13.44
CA VAL A 363 -25.52 6.50 12.95
C VAL A 363 -24.78 5.53 13.88
N SER A 364 -25.00 4.22 13.70
CA SER A 364 -24.26 3.22 14.47
C SER A 364 -22.78 3.14 14.01
N PRO A 365 -21.85 2.67 14.86
CA PRO A 365 -20.44 2.49 14.47
C PRO A 365 -20.23 1.56 13.26
N VAL A 366 -21.20 0.69 12.95
CA VAL A 366 -21.17 -0.17 11.75
C VAL A 366 -21.49 0.65 10.50
N MET A 367 -22.47 1.55 10.60
CA MET A 367 -22.89 2.43 9.49
C MET A 367 -21.85 3.51 9.22
N ALA A 368 -21.26 4.10 10.27
CA ALA A 368 -20.18 5.08 10.13
C ALA A 368 -18.97 4.47 9.39
N ARG A 369 -18.57 3.23 9.73
CA ARG A 369 -17.52 2.50 9.00
C ARG A 369 -17.86 2.26 7.52
N ARG A 370 -19.12 1.92 7.21
CA ARG A 370 -19.56 1.76 5.81
C ARG A 370 -19.50 3.08 5.05
N TYR A 371 -19.96 4.16 5.66
CA TYR A 371 -19.86 5.51 5.10
C TYR A 371 -18.41 5.89 4.79
N LEU A 372 -17.48 5.72 5.75
CA LEU A 372 -16.06 6.00 5.53
C LEU A 372 -15.45 5.13 4.41
N GLN A 373 -15.90 3.87 4.29
CA GLN A 373 -15.48 3.01 3.19
C GLN A 373 -15.95 3.52 1.82
N PHE A 374 -17.15 4.09 1.72
CA PHE A 374 -17.62 4.71 0.48
C PHE A 374 -16.86 6.00 0.16
N ASP A 375 -16.46 6.78 1.17
CA ASP A 375 -15.63 7.97 0.97
C ASP A 375 -14.24 7.63 0.41
N ILE A 376 -13.57 6.62 0.99
CA ILE A 376 -12.29 6.10 0.46
C ILE A 376 -12.48 5.49 -0.94
N LYS A 377 -13.61 4.82 -1.18
CA LYS A 377 -13.93 4.28 -2.50
C LYS A 377 -13.98 5.37 -3.56
N ALA A 378 -14.70 6.46 -3.29
CA ALA A 378 -14.76 7.62 -4.18
C ALA A 378 -13.37 8.23 -4.44
N PHE A 379 -12.54 8.37 -3.39
CA PHE A 379 -11.15 8.83 -3.51
C PHE A 379 -10.29 7.97 -4.45
N VAL A 380 -10.43 6.64 -4.37
CA VAL A 380 -9.67 5.74 -5.25
C VAL A 380 -10.22 5.76 -6.68
N GLU A 381 -11.54 5.80 -6.85
CA GLU A 381 -12.19 5.78 -8.18
C GLU A 381 -11.91 7.05 -9.00
N SER A 382 -11.74 8.21 -8.35
CA SER A 382 -11.34 9.44 -9.04
C SER A 382 -9.85 9.54 -9.32
N ASN A 383 -9.03 8.65 -8.75
CA ASN A 383 -7.58 8.66 -8.92
C ASN A 383 -7.15 7.76 -10.09
N LYS A 384 -6.54 8.35 -11.11
CA LYS A 384 -6.04 7.62 -12.30
C LYS A 384 -4.92 6.63 -11.95
N CYS A 385 -4.17 6.89 -10.89
CA CYS A 385 -2.96 6.17 -10.53
C CYS A 385 -3.19 5.15 -9.41
N ILE A 386 -4.41 5.01 -8.89
CA ILE A 386 -4.74 4.05 -7.83
C ILE A 386 -5.97 3.25 -8.26
N LYS A 387 -5.92 1.92 -8.17
CA LYS A 387 -7.07 1.05 -8.47
C LYS A 387 -7.31 0.03 -7.39
N TRP A 388 -8.58 -0.29 -7.14
CA TRP A 388 -8.97 -1.36 -6.23
C TRP A 388 -8.57 -2.73 -6.77
N CYS A 389 -8.20 -3.62 -5.85
CA CYS A 389 -8.11 -5.04 -6.16
C CYS A 389 -9.50 -5.57 -6.52
N PRO A 390 -9.65 -6.30 -7.64
CA PRO A 390 -10.95 -6.79 -8.11
C PRO A 390 -11.54 -7.91 -7.23
N VAL A 391 -10.72 -8.52 -6.37
CA VAL A 391 -11.17 -9.64 -5.52
C VAL A 391 -12.08 -9.14 -4.39
N ALA A 392 -13.31 -9.64 -4.39
CA ALA A 392 -14.31 -9.32 -3.37
C ALA A 392 -13.80 -9.59 -1.95
N GLY A 393 -13.99 -8.61 -1.06
CA GLY A 393 -13.55 -8.71 0.33
C GLY A 393 -12.06 -8.44 0.58
N CYS A 394 -11.24 -8.20 -0.47
CA CYS A 394 -9.82 -7.89 -0.27
C CYS A 394 -9.60 -6.52 0.38
N GLY A 395 -10.34 -5.49 -0.05
CA GLY A 395 -10.27 -4.13 0.51
C GLY A 395 -8.90 -3.44 0.36
N ARG A 396 -8.07 -3.87 -0.59
CA ARG A 396 -6.75 -3.28 -0.89
C ARG A 396 -6.77 -2.61 -2.26
N ALA A 397 -5.92 -1.61 -2.43
CA ALA A 397 -5.70 -0.94 -3.71
C ALA A 397 -4.24 -1.07 -4.14
N VAL A 398 -3.94 -0.76 -5.40
CA VAL A 398 -2.58 -0.70 -5.94
C VAL A 398 -2.35 0.69 -6.50
N ARG A 399 -1.19 1.27 -6.25
CA ARG A 399 -0.73 2.49 -6.92
C ARG A 399 0.24 2.14 -8.04
N LEU A 400 0.03 2.72 -9.23
CA LEU A 400 0.95 2.59 -10.35
C LEU A 400 2.10 3.62 -10.23
N PRO A 401 3.36 3.19 -10.34
CA PRO A 401 4.54 4.07 -10.37
C PRO A 401 4.46 5.17 -11.43
N GLU A 402 4.97 6.37 -11.12
CA GLU A 402 5.02 7.49 -12.08
C GLU A 402 5.77 7.13 -13.37
N ALA A 403 6.81 6.29 -13.25
CA ALA A 403 7.59 5.80 -14.40
C ALA A 403 6.77 4.94 -15.38
N GLU A 404 5.71 4.27 -14.93
CA GLU A 404 4.85 3.42 -15.77
C GLU A 404 3.58 4.16 -16.25
N GLN A 405 3.20 5.27 -15.61
CA GLN A 405 2.03 6.06 -15.99
C GLN A 405 2.15 6.67 -17.40
N HIS A 406 3.38 6.94 -17.87
CA HIS A 406 3.67 7.59 -19.16
C HIS A 406 4.62 6.78 -20.05
N ARG A 407 4.46 5.45 -20.13
CA ARG A 407 5.08 4.69 -21.22
C ARG A 407 4.35 4.97 -22.53
N GLU A 408 4.60 6.14 -23.13
CA GLU A 408 4.37 6.30 -24.55
C GLU A 408 5.30 5.34 -25.31
N PRO A 409 4.81 4.59 -26.30
CA PRO A 409 5.66 3.69 -27.07
C PRO A 409 6.71 4.52 -27.82
N ARG A 410 7.93 4.57 -27.27
CA ARG A 410 9.09 5.22 -27.91
C ARG A 410 9.43 4.57 -29.27
N GLU A 411 8.92 3.36 -29.51
CA GLU A 411 9.08 2.63 -30.77
C GLU A 411 7.74 2.04 -31.22
N LYS A 412 7.34 2.31 -32.47
CA LYS A 412 6.06 1.91 -33.07
C LYS A 412 5.86 0.38 -33.24
N ASN A 413 6.82 -0.45 -32.82
CA ASN A 413 6.87 -1.88 -33.15
C ASN A 413 6.93 -2.83 -31.94
N ILE A 414 6.80 -2.34 -30.70
CA ILE A 414 6.74 -3.21 -29.52
C ILE A 414 5.25 -3.48 -29.21
N PRO A 415 4.82 -4.76 -29.11
CA PRO A 415 3.44 -5.08 -28.75
C PRO A 415 3.10 -4.50 -27.37
N LEU A 416 1.90 -3.93 -27.23
CA LEU A 416 1.44 -3.30 -25.99
C LEU A 416 1.18 -4.39 -24.93
N THR A 417 2.18 -4.65 -24.09
CA THR A 417 2.07 -5.60 -22.98
C THR A 417 1.19 -5.03 -21.86
N SER A 418 0.30 -5.83 -21.29
CA SER A 418 -0.47 -5.42 -20.11
C SER A 418 0.38 -5.40 -18.84
N HIS A 419 0.09 -4.50 -17.90
CA HIS A 419 0.76 -4.50 -16.59
C HIS A 419 0.07 -5.49 -15.65
N ALA A 420 0.80 -6.52 -15.21
CA ALA A 420 0.33 -7.44 -14.19
C ALA A 420 0.74 -6.93 -12.80
N VAL A 421 -0.25 -6.54 -11.99
CA VAL A 421 -0.03 -5.93 -10.67
C VAL A 421 -0.46 -6.86 -9.54
N ASP A 422 0.17 -6.71 -8.37
CA ASP A 422 -0.22 -7.41 -7.13
C ASP A 422 -0.71 -6.41 -6.07
N CYS A 423 -1.86 -6.70 -5.46
CA CYS A 423 -2.39 -5.93 -4.33
C CYS A 423 -1.68 -6.16 -2.99
N GLY A 424 -0.60 -6.94 -2.97
CA GLY A 424 0.15 -7.33 -1.77
C GLY A 424 -0.55 -8.39 -0.91
N ASN A 425 -1.72 -8.85 -1.33
CA ASN A 425 -2.44 -10.00 -0.78
C ASN A 425 -2.33 -11.22 -1.70
N ALA A 426 -1.39 -11.20 -2.65
CA ALA A 426 -1.23 -12.19 -3.71
C ALA A 426 -2.50 -12.36 -4.57
N HIS A 427 -3.13 -11.23 -4.89
CA HIS A 427 -4.12 -11.19 -5.96
C HIS A 427 -3.47 -10.46 -7.12
N PHE A 428 -3.21 -11.23 -8.17
CA PHE A 428 -2.62 -10.72 -9.40
C PHE A 428 -3.74 -10.38 -10.37
N PHE A 429 -3.72 -9.16 -10.89
CA PHE A 429 -4.69 -8.71 -11.87
C PHE A 429 -4.03 -7.79 -12.89
N CYS A 430 -4.66 -7.67 -14.05
CA CYS A 430 -4.22 -6.71 -15.07
C CYS A 430 -4.65 -5.29 -14.67
N TRP A 431 -3.71 -4.34 -14.68
CA TRP A 431 -3.96 -2.95 -14.34
C TRP A 431 -5.00 -2.30 -15.25
N GLU A 432 -4.94 -2.61 -16.54
CA GLU A 432 -5.80 -1.99 -17.55
C GLU A 432 -7.22 -2.54 -17.52
N CYS A 433 -7.38 -3.87 -17.59
CA CYS A 433 -8.70 -4.50 -17.71
C CYS A 433 -9.33 -4.92 -16.38
N LEU A 434 -8.57 -4.89 -15.27
CA LEU A 434 -8.97 -5.37 -13.94
C LEU A 434 -9.37 -6.86 -13.91
N GLY A 435 -9.05 -7.60 -14.95
CA GLY A 435 -9.22 -9.05 -15.06
C GLY A 435 -8.00 -9.82 -14.55
N GLU A 436 -7.95 -11.11 -14.86
CA GLU A 436 -6.82 -11.98 -14.52
C GLU A 436 -5.50 -11.44 -15.10
N ALA A 437 -4.40 -11.61 -14.37
CA ALA A 437 -3.09 -11.20 -14.86
C ALA A 437 -2.70 -12.03 -16.09
N HIS A 438 -2.49 -11.37 -17.22
CA HIS A 438 -2.23 -12.01 -18.52
C HIS A 438 -0.97 -11.47 -19.22
N ALA A 439 -0.08 -10.80 -18.50
CA ALA A 439 1.22 -10.41 -19.03
C ALA A 439 2.02 -11.66 -19.48
N PRO A 440 2.74 -11.62 -20.62
CA PRO A 440 3.05 -10.44 -21.44
C PRO A 440 1.98 -10.07 -22.50
N CYS A 441 0.88 -10.81 -22.61
CA CYS A 441 -0.16 -10.60 -23.61
C CYS A 441 -0.90 -9.27 -23.41
N GLY A 442 -1.24 -8.59 -24.50
CA GLY A 442 -2.06 -7.37 -24.43
C GLY A 442 -3.51 -7.69 -24.04
N CYS A 443 -4.23 -6.73 -23.44
CA CYS A 443 -5.62 -6.93 -23.01
C CYS A 443 -6.55 -7.34 -24.16
N LYS A 444 -6.32 -6.81 -25.37
CA LYS A 444 -7.14 -7.10 -26.56
C LYS A 444 -6.99 -8.56 -27.00
N GLU A 445 -5.74 -8.99 -27.16
CA GLU A 445 -5.40 -10.37 -27.55
C GLU A 445 -5.89 -11.38 -26.51
N TRP A 446 -5.74 -11.04 -25.21
CA TRP A 446 -6.28 -11.85 -24.13
C TRP A 446 -7.80 -11.99 -24.20
N HIS A 447 -8.51 -10.89 -24.46
CA HIS A 447 -9.97 -10.93 -24.59
C HIS A 447 -10.42 -11.77 -25.80
N GLU A 448 -9.78 -11.59 -26.96
CA GLU A 448 -10.07 -12.40 -28.15
C GLU A 448 -9.81 -13.90 -27.90
N TRP A 449 -8.74 -14.23 -27.19
CA TRP A 449 -8.43 -15.59 -26.79
C TRP A 449 -9.49 -16.19 -25.84
N GLN A 450 -9.93 -15.42 -24.83
CA GLN A 450 -10.99 -15.86 -23.92
C GLN A 450 -12.31 -16.15 -24.65
N VAL A 451 -12.69 -15.29 -25.60
CA VAL A 451 -13.91 -15.49 -26.42
C VAL A 451 -13.81 -16.75 -27.29
N ASN A 452 -12.63 -17.04 -27.84
CA ASN A 452 -12.40 -18.21 -28.70
C ASN A 452 -12.33 -19.55 -27.94
N ILE A 453 -12.18 -19.54 -26.61
CA ILE A 453 -12.17 -20.76 -25.78
C ILE A 453 -13.59 -21.13 -25.31
N VAL A 454 -14.45 -20.13 -25.17
CA VAL A 454 -15.82 -20.31 -24.68
C VAL A 454 -16.77 -20.71 -25.82
N ASN A 455 -16.39 -20.44 -27.08
CA ASN A 455 -17.03 -20.97 -28.30
C ASN A 455 -16.40 -22.30 -28.72
#